data_AF-A0A452F7C1-F1
#
_entry.id   AF-A0A452F7C1-F1
#
_cell.length_a   1.000
_cell.length_b   1.000
_cell.length_c   1.000
_cell.angle_alpha   90.00
_cell.angle_beta   90.00
_cell.angle_gamma   90.00
#
_symmetry.space_group_name_H-M   'P 1'
#
loop_
_entity.id
_entity.type
_entity.pdbx_description
1 polymer ?
#
loop_
_entity_poly.entity_id
_entity_poly.type
_entity_poly.pdbx_seq_one_letter_code
_entity_poly.pdbx_strand_id
1 'polypeptide(L)'
;MALFPVLWGWVLLAAVSTDAATSLVEQKPRWVLVPHGQAETLRCILKDSQYPWMSWYQQDLRGQLQVLASLRSTGDEEVINLPGANYRATRVSESELSLHVANVTQGRTLFCTCSKDTVRHPNWENE
;
A
#
# COMPACT_ATOMS: atom_id res chain seq x y z
N MET A 1 -16.94 1.65 -68.26
CA MET A 1 -15.88 1.01 -67.45
C MET A 1 -15.66 1.86 -66.21
N ALA A 2 -16.31 1.50 -65.10
CA ALA A 2 -16.09 2.17 -63.82
C ALA A 2 -14.95 1.45 -63.10
N LEU A 3 -13.81 2.14 -62.95
CA LEU A 3 -12.69 1.70 -62.12
C LEU A 3 -13.03 2.05 -60.68
N PHE A 4 -13.27 1.04 -59.84
CA PHE A 4 -13.32 1.19 -58.39
C PHE A 4 -11.89 1.30 -57.85
N PRO A 5 -11.49 2.40 -57.19
CA PRO A 5 -10.27 2.40 -56.40
C PRO A 5 -10.60 1.80 -55.03
N VAL A 6 -10.04 0.62 -54.77
CA VAL A 6 -10.04 0.01 -53.44
C VAL A 6 -9.12 0.83 -52.54
N LEU A 7 -9.71 1.65 -51.67
CA LEU A 7 -8.99 2.42 -50.65
C LEU A 7 -8.49 1.46 -49.56
N TRP A 8 -7.21 1.10 -49.61
CA TRP A 8 -6.51 0.47 -48.48
C TRP A 8 -6.34 1.51 -47.36
N GLY A 9 -7.25 1.48 -46.39
CA GLY A 9 -7.10 2.24 -45.15
C GLY A 9 -5.99 1.65 -44.29
N TRP A 10 -4.87 2.37 -44.16
CA TRP A 10 -3.84 2.08 -43.17
C TRP A 10 -4.35 2.50 -41.80
N VAL A 11 -4.88 1.56 -41.03
CA VAL A 11 -5.16 1.81 -39.61
C VAL A 11 -3.83 1.79 -38.86
N LEU A 12 -3.33 2.97 -38.47
CA LEU A 12 -2.22 3.09 -37.53
C LEU A 12 -2.73 2.72 -36.14
N LEU A 13 -2.47 1.48 -35.69
CA LEU A 13 -2.61 1.12 -34.29
C LEU A 13 -1.43 1.71 -33.51
N ALA A 14 -1.66 2.82 -32.80
CA ALA A 14 -0.74 3.31 -31.80
C ALA A 14 -0.89 2.46 -30.52
N ALA A 15 0.06 1.57 -30.26
CA ALA A 15 0.16 0.89 -28.97
C ALA A 15 0.77 1.88 -27.96
N VAL A 16 -0.06 2.45 -27.09
CA VAL A 16 0.43 3.16 -25.90
C VAL A 16 0.91 2.10 -24.93
N SER A 17 2.21 1.88 -24.85
CA SER A 17 2.80 1.15 -23.73
C SER A 17 2.71 2.03 -22.50
N THR A 18 1.73 1.77 -21.63
CA THR A 18 1.80 2.29 -20.27
C THR A 18 2.96 1.56 -19.59
N ASP A 19 4.07 2.25 -19.33
CA ASP A 19 5.07 1.73 -18.42
C ASP A 19 4.36 1.45 -17.10
N ALA A 20 4.19 0.17 -16.79
CA ALA A 20 3.60 -0.25 -15.53
C ALA A 20 4.59 0.19 -14.45
N ALA A 21 4.31 1.33 -13.81
CA ALA A 21 5.13 1.85 -12.73
C ALA A 21 5.40 0.72 -11.73
N THR A 22 6.64 0.27 -11.66
CA THR A 22 7.04 -0.83 -10.80
C THR A 22 6.80 -0.41 -9.36
N SER A 23 5.91 -1.11 -8.65
CA SER A 23 5.65 -0.84 -7.23
C SER A 23 6.95 -0.96 -6.43
N LEU A 24 7.29 0.08 -5.67
CA LEU A 24 8.50 0.15 -4.84
C LEU A 24 8.42 -0.74 -3.60
N VAL A 25 7.23 -1.26 -3.29
CA VAL A 25 6.97 -2.21 -2.21
C VAL A 25 6.16 -3.40 -2.68
N GLU A 26 6.24 -4.50 -1.95
CA GLU A 26 5.42 -5.69 -2.14
C GLU A 26 4.76 -6.11 -0.83
N GLN A 27 3.43 -6.15 -0.84
CA GLN A 27 2.62 -6.53 0.30
C GLN A 27 2.21 -8.01 0.23
N LYS A 28 2.39 -8.74 1.34
CA LYS A 28 2.05 -10.16 1.49
C LYS A 28 1.38 -10.46 2.83
N PRO A 29 0.31 -11.28 2.86
CA PRO A 29 -0.54 -11.63 1.73
C PRO A 29 -1.25 -10.40 1.15
N ARG A 30 -1.73 -10.47 -0.11
CA ARG A 30 -2.50 -9.37 -0.74
C ARG A 30 -3.91 -9.25 -0.15
N TRP A 31 -4.49 -10.38 0.25
CA TRP A 31 -5.75 -10.48 0.95
C TRP A 31 -5.73 -11.78 1.77
N VAL A 32 -6.50 -11.79 2.85
CA VAL A 32 -6.63 -12.95 3.73
C VAL A 32 -7.97 -12.83 4.47
N LEU A 33 -8.63 -13.97 4.67
CA LEU A 33 -9.83 -14.05 5.49
C LEU A 33 -9.39 -14.40 6.92
N VAL A 34 -9.65 -13.48 7.85
CA VAL A 34 -9.30 -13.65 9.26
C VAL A 34 -10.58 -13.93 10.04
N PRO A 35 -10.67 -15.05 10.78
CA PRO A 35 -11.81 -15.29 11.66
C PRO A 35 -11.95 -14.19 12.71
N HIS A 36 -13.20 -13.92 13.10
CA HIS A 36 -13.48 -12.87 14.09
C HIS A 36 -12.71 -13.08 15.40
N GLY A 37 -12.04 -12.03 15.87
CA GLY A 37 -11.23 -12.01 17.08
C GLY A 37 -9.82 -12.60 16.92
N GLN A 38 -9.48 -13.15 15.76
CA GLN A 38 -8.13 -13.69 15.52
C GLN A 38 -7.16 -12.59 15.06
N ALA A 39 -5.93 -13.02 14.78
CA ALA A 39 -4.85 -12.17 14.37
C ALA A 39 -4.17 -12.71 13.10
N GLU A 40 -3.55 -11.81 12.36
CA GLU A 40 -2.77 -12.13 11.17
C GLU A 40 -1.61 -11.15 11.02
N THR A 41 -0.53 -11.58 10.38
CA THR A 41 0.64 -10.71 10.14
C THR A 41 0.82 -10.44 8.66
N LEU A 42 0.69 -9.17 8.29
CA LEU A 42 1.02 -8.69 6.95
C LEU A 42 2.49 -8.27 6.91
N ARG A 43 3.11 -8.43 5.74
CA ARG A 43 4.49 -8.05 5.47
C ARG A 43 4.50 -7.07 4.31
N CYS A 44 5.33 -6.05 4.44
CA CYS A 44 5.66 -5.15 3.38
C CYS A 44 7.15 -5.22 3.10
N ILE A 45 7.50 -5.55 1.87
CA ILE A 45 8.88 -5.76 1.42
C ILE A 45 9.28 -4.60 0.51
N LEU A 46 10.30 -3.86 0.89
CA LEU A 46 10.88 -2.77 0.12
C LEU A 46 11.71 -3.34 -1.04
N LYS A 47 11.51 -2.80 -2.24
CA LYS A 47 12.27 -3.16 -3.45
C LYS A 47 13.39 -2.19 -3.78
N ASP A 48 13.32 -0.97 -3.24
CA ASP A 48 14.28 0.09 -3.48
C ASP A 48 14.68 0.77 -2.17
N SER A 49 15.92 0.57 -1.76
CA SER A 49 16.48 1.11 -0.51
C SER A 49 16.65 2.63 -0.51
N GLN A 50 16.43 3.32 -1.64
CA GLN A 50 16.39 4.78 -1.69
C GLN A 50 15.19 5.39 -0.94
N TYR A 51 14.21 4.57 -0.56
CA TYR A 51 12.99 5.00 0.14
C TYR A 51 12.96 4.36 1.55
N PRO A 52 13.83 4.82 2.47
CA PRO A 52 14.09 4.14 3.73
C PRO A 52 12.89 4.19 4.70
N TRP A 53 12.02 5.18 4.59
CA TRP A 53 10.79 5.22 5.37
C TRP A 53 9.76 4.28 4.77
N MET A 54 9.23 3.37 5.58
CA MET A 54 8.12 2.50 5.19
C MET A 54 6.94 2.80 6.11
N SER A 55 5.74 2.73 5.56
CA SER A 55 4.55 3.13 6.30
C SER A 55 3.40 2.17 6.04
N TRP A 56 2.58 1.97 7.06
CA TRP A 56 1.28 1.30 6.96
C TRP A 56 0.16 2.30 7.08
N TYR A 57 -0.84 2.15 6.22
CA TYR A 57 -2.07 2.93 6.24
C TYR A 57 -3.28 2.01 6.33
N GLN A 58 -4.30 2.48 7.05
CA GLN A 58 -5.66 1.98 6.98
C GLN A 58 -6.47 2.89 6.06
N GLN A 59 -7.28 2.30 5.20
CA GLN A 59 -8.32 3.04 4.49
C GLN A 59 -9.64 2.97 5.26
N ASP A 60 -10.26 4.13 5.49
CA ASP A 60 -11.58 4.21 6.10
C ASP A 60 -12.72 3.97 5.09
N LEU A 61 -13.97 3.97 5.57
CA LEU A 61 -15.16 3.73 4.74
C LEU A 61 -15.40 4.83 3.68
N ARG A 62 -14.76 6.00 3.80
CA ARG A 62 -14.82 7.11 2.84
C ARG A 62 -13.64 7.08 1.86
N GLY A 63 -12.78 6.07 1.96
CA GLY A 63 -11.60 5.92 1.11
C GLY A 63 -10.39 6.75 1.57
N GLN A 64 -10.46 7.44 2.70
CA GLN A 64 -9.34 8.24 3.22
C GLN A 64 -8.28 7.34 3.86
N LEU A 65 -7.01 7.65 3.62
CA LEU A 65 -5.89 6.94 4.20
C LEU A 65 -5.52 7.56 5.54
N GLN A 66 -5.49 6.73 6.57
CA GLN A 66 -5.05 7.06 7.92
C GLN A 66 -3.74 6.34 8.19
N VAL A 67 -2.71 7.09 8.57
CA VAL A 67 -1.41 6.51 8.97
C VAL A 67 -1.62 5.64 10.20
N LEU A 68 -1.16 4.40 10.13
CA LEU A 68 -0.99 3.55 11.29
C LEU A 68 0.42 3.74 11.86
N ALA A 69 1.44 3.59 11.02
CA ALA A 69 2.84 3.74 11.43
C ALA A 69 3.72 4.21 10.26
N SER A 70 4.82 4.88 10.57
CA SER A 70 5.88 5.23 9.61
C SER A 70 7.23 5.02 10.27
N LEU A 71 7.92 3.94 9.91
CA LEU A 71 9.12 3.45 10.60
C LEU A 71 10.31 3.41 9.64
N ARG A 72 11.51 3.67 10.16
CA ARG A 72 12.73 3.77 9.36
C ARG A 72 13.77 2.73 9.74
N SER A 73 14.10 2.65 11.01
CA SER A 73 15.25 1.90 11.50
C SER A 73 14.84 0.50 11.92
N THR A 74 15.68 -0.50 11.64
CA THR A 74 15.45 -1.86 12.12
C THR A 74 15.26 -1.87 13.65
N GLY A 75 14.18 -2.51 14.11
CA GLY A 75 13.78 -2.55 15.52
C GLY A 75 12.77 -1.47 15.93
N ASP A 76 12.52 -0.45 15.10
CA ASP A 76 11.43 0.50 15.32
C ASP A 76 10.09 -0.24 15.44
N GLU A 77 9.24 0.20 16.36
CA GLU A 77 7.93 -0.38 16.59
C GLU A 77 6.91 0.70 16.96
N GLU A 78 5.67 0.53 16.47
CA GLU A 78 4.53 1.36 16.84
C GLU A 78 3.31 0.48 17.13
N VAL A 79 2.57 0.80 18.20
CA VAL A 79 1.36 0.08 18.60
C VAL A 79 0.17 1.03 18.56
N ILE A 80 -0.85 0.66 17.78
CA ILE A 80 -2.04 1.47 17.58
C ILE A 80 -3.26 0.61 17.88
N ASN A 81 -4.15 1.09 18.74
CA ASN A 81 -5.43 0.42 19.01
C ASN A 81 -6.55 1.26 18.42
N LEU A 82 -7.25 0.71 17.43
CA LEU A 82 -8.42 1.35 16.82
C LEU A 82 -9.65 0.49 17.06
N PRO A 83 -10.87 1.06 16.97
CA PRO A 83 -12.07 0.26 16.98
C PRO A 83 -11.97 -0.86 15.94
N GLY A 84 -12.12 -2.11 16.38
CA GLY A 84 -12.19 -3.30 15.55
C GLY A 84 -10.89 -3.98 15.14
N ALA A 85 -9.72 -3.45 15.53
CA ALA A 85 -8.44 -4.16 15.45
C ALA A 85 -7.34 -3.44 16.26
N ASN A 86 -6.40 -4.23 16.77
CA ASN A 86 -5.16 -3.75 17.37
C ASN A 86 -4.01 -3.98 16.38
N TYR A 87 -3.16 -2.99 16.21
CA TYR A 87 -2.06 -2.99 15.27
C TYR A 87 -0.74 -2.90 16.00
N ARG A 88 0.22 -3.69 15.54
CA ARG A 88 1.63 -3.59 15.92
C ARG A 88 2.46 -3.60 14.65
N ALA A 89 3.01 -2.44 14.29
CA ALA A 89 3.92 -2.31 13.17
C ALA A 89 5.35 -2.46 13.67
N THR A 90 6.16 -3.27 13.00
CA THR A 90 7.56 -3.51 13.41
C THR A 90 8.46 -3.44 12.19
N ARG A 91 9.52 -2.64 12.26
CA ARG A 91 10.56 -2.63 11.24
C ARG A 91 11.49 -3.82 11.48
N VAL A 92 11.20 -4.93 10.80
CA VAL A 92 11.90 -6.21 11.00
C VAL A 92 13.32 -6.16 10.44
N SER A 93 13.54 -5.44 9.35
CA SER A 93 14.84 -5.23 8.73
C SER A 93 14.84 -3.94 7.89
N GLU A 94 15.98 -3.59 7.30
CA GLU A 94 16.08 -2.48 6.34
C GLU A 94 15.17 -2.63 5.11
N SER A 95 14.66 -3.83 4.82
CA SER A 95 13.76 -4.08 3.68
C SER A 95 12.38 -4.58 4.07
N GLU A 96 12.07 -4.78 5.36
CA GLU A 96 10.79 -5.35 5.78
C GLU A 96 10.14 -4.55 6.91
N LEU A 97 8.89 -4.15 6.66
CA LEU A 97 7.97 -3.61 7.64
C LEU A 97 6.79 -4.57 7.81
N SER A 98 6.68 -5.18 9.00
CA SER A 98 5.56 -6.06 9.33
C SER A 98 4.42 -5.27 10.00
N LEU A 99 3.21 -5.78 9.87
CA LEU A 99 2.02 -5.31 10.57
C LEU A 99 1.28 -6.52 11.13
N HIS A 100 1.39 -6.72 12.43
CA HIS A 100 0.56 -7.67 13.15
C HIS A 100 -0.79 -7.01 13.47
N VAL A 101 -1.87 -7.60 12.97
CA VAL A 101 -3.23 -7.13 13.15
C VAL A 101 -3.96 -8.15 14.01
N ALA A 102 -4.33 -7.78 15.24
CA ALA A 102 -4.95 -8.67 16.22
C ALA A 102 -6.37 -8.20 16.58
N ASN A 103 -7.15 -9.10 17.19
CA ASN A 103 -8.51 -8.84 17.63
C ASN A 103 -9.41 -8.27 16.50
N VAL A 104 -9.27 -8.82 15.29
CA VAL A 104 -9.99 -8.32 14.11
C VAL A 104 -11.47 -8.62 14.24
N THR A 105 -12.32 -7.59 14.31
CA THR A 105 -13.78 -7.75 14.37
C THR A 105 -14.49 -7.32 13.08
N GLN A 106 -13.79 -6.60 12.20
CA GLN A 106 -14.33 -6.04 10.96
C GLN A 106 -13.31 -6.14 9.83
N GLY A 107 -13.80 -6.16 8.58
CA GLY A 107 -12.94 -6.08 7.40
C GLY A 107 -12.12 -4.79 7.37
N ARG A 108 -10.91 -4.88 6.80
CA ARG A 108 -9.96 -3.76 6.70
C ARG A 108 -9.28 -3.76 5.34
N THR A 109 -9.08 -2.56 4.81
CA THR A 109 -8.20 -2.34 3.67
C THR A 109 -6.93 -1.66 4.17
N LEU A 110 -5.80 -2.31 3.95
CA LEU A 110 -4.50 -1.90 4.47
C LEU A 110 -3.53 -1.73 3.30
N PHE A 111 -2.78 -0.63 3.32
CA PHE A 111 -1.81 -0.28 2.31
C PHE A 111 -0.44 -0.10 2.93
N CYS A 112 0.57 -0.71 2.34
CA CYS A 112 1.95 -0.34 2.60
C CYS A 112 2.50 0.62 1.54
N THR A 113 3.31 1.58 1.96
CA THR A 113 4.05 2.49 1.09
C THR A 113 5.49 2.68 1.56
N CYS A 114 6.30 3.36 0.75
CA CYS A 114 7.62 3.83 1.15
C CYS A 114 7.88 5.27 0.66
N SER A 115 8.80 5.98 1.29
CA SER A 115 9.14 7.36 0.98
C SER A 115 10.60 7.70 1.34
N LYS A 116 11.11 8.78 0.74
CA LYS A 116 12.42 9.34 1.09
C LYS A 116 12.40 10.07 2.44
N ASP A 117 11.28 10.72 2.73
CA ASP A 117 11.07 11.52 3.93
C ASP A 117 9.94 10.95 4.79
N THR A 118 9.92 11.32 6.07
CA THR A 118 8.88 10.87 7.01
C THR A 118 7.51 11.46 6.66
N VAL A 119 6.45 10.75 7.04
CA VAL A 119 5.07 11.21 6.86
C VAL A 119 4.81 12.44 7.74
N ARG A 120 4.17 13.46 7.17
CA ARG A 120 3.70 14.60 7.94
C ARG A 120 2.35 14.25 8.56
N HIS A 121 2.24 14.30 9.88
CA HIS A 121 0.94 14.32 10.54
C HIS A 121 0.37 15.74 10.42
N PRO A 122 -0.71 15.97 9.65
CA PRO A 122 -1.39 17.26 9.69
C PRO A 122 -1.98 17.47 11.09
N ASN A 123 -1.58 18.57 11.73
CA ASN A 123 -2.02 18.92 13.07
C ASN A 123 -3.40 19.59 12.96
N TRP A 124 -4.47 18.80 12.86
CA TRP A 124 -5.84 19.32 12.71
C TRP A 124 -6.45 19.90 14.01
N GLU A 125 -5.64 20.15 15.05
CA GLU A 125 -6.12 20.72 16.32
C GLU A 125 -6.29 22.26 16.28
N ASN A 126 -6.08 22.94 15.15
CA ASN A 126 -6.13 24.41 15.10
C ASN A 126 -6.80 25.02 13.84
N GLU A 127 -7.85 24.42 13.30
CA GLU A 127 -8.68 25.08 12.25
C GLU A 127 -10.14 25.24 12.67
#